data_AF-A0A380Z323-F1
#
_entry.id   AF-A0A380Z323-F1
#
_cell.length_a   1.000
_cell.length_b   1.000
_cell.length_c   1.000
_cell.angle_alpha   90.00
_cell.angle_beta   90.00
_cell.angle_gamma   90.00
#
_symmetry.space_group_name_H-M   'P 1'
#
loop_
_entity.id
_entity.type
_entity.pdbx_description
1 polymer ?
#
loop_
_entity_poly.entity_id
_entity_poly.type
_entity_poly.pdbx_seq_one_letter_code
_entity_poly.pdbx_strand_id
1 'polypeptide(L)'
;MMKFSRLLLLGIVCFPLFLRAEIERLATPEEQQINNRQRQQQNALNSSIQAQQVKSPDIHLQSEKLQSRDFPRNEAQCFPIQQIVLTDIHRNEANPSLIQPSRFSWALSAVYSAGDFSLPACIGSQGINVLLRRIQNRLIDFGYITTRVVVEPQDLRSGMLILTVIPGRVGHIQLQDHSSIPFATRGTLWFAMPMAQGEILNVRDL
;
A
#
# COMPACT_ATOMS: atom_id res chain seq x y z
N MET A 1 -40.50 -76.94 -23.36
CA MET A 1 -41.23 -75.80 -22.77
C MET A 1 -40.21 -74.95 -22.03
N MET A 2 -40.03 -73.65 -22.19
CA MET A 2 -40.64 -72.62 -23.02
C MET A 2 -39.62 -71.47 -23.06
N LYS A 3 -39.32 -70.93 -24.25
CA LYS A 3 -38.40 -69.81 -24.49
C LYS A 3 -39.03 -68.53 -23.92
N PHE A 4 -38.30 -67.73 -23.13
CA PHE A 4 -38.71 -66.36 -22.81
C PHE A 4 -37.89 -65.37 -23.64
N SER A 5 -38.62 -64.77 -24.57
CA SER A 5 -38.20 -63.83 -25.59
C SER A 5 -37.91 -62.45 -24.98
N ARG A 6 -36.85 -61.81 -25.46
CA ARG A 6 -36.46 -60.44 -25.11
C ARG A 6 -37.45 -59.46 -25.71
N LEU A 7 -38.18 -58.70 -24.88
CA LEU A 7 -38.92 -57.53 -25.33
C LEU A 7 -38.00 -56.30 -25.18
N LEU A 8 -37.36 -55.93 -26.28
CA LEU A 8 -36.62 -54.69 -26.42
C LEU A 8 -37.64 -53.60 -26.78
N LEU A 9 -37.96 -52.72 -25.83
CA LEU A 9 -38.81 -51.55 -26.07
C LEU A 9 -38.02 -50.55 -26.91
N LEU A 10 -38.16 -50.65 -28.24
CA LEU A 10 -37.68 -49.66 -29.19
C LEU A 10 -38.52 -48.38 -29.00
N GLY A 11 -38.04 -47.45 -28.20
CA GLY A 11 -38.56 -46.09 -28.18
C GLY A 11 -38.24 -45.42 -29.51
N ILE A 12 -39.20 -45.39 -30.43
CA ILE A 12 -39.15 -44.57 -31.64
C ILE A 12 -39.26 -43.11 -31.19
N VAL A 13 -38.11 -42.48 -30.93
CA VAL A 13 -38.03 -41.02 -30.84
C VAL A 13 -38.17 -40.51 -32.27
N CYS A 14 -39.39 -40.12 -32.64
CA CYS A 14 -39.64 -39.33 -33.84
C CYS A 14 -39.00 -37.95 -33.62
N PHE A 15 -37.71 -37.83 -33.95
CA PHE A 15 -37.04 -36.54 -34.06
C PHE A 15 -37.66 -35.83 -35.27
N PRO A 16 -38.37 -34.70 -35.09
CA PRO A 16 -38.78 -33.91 -36.23
C PRO A 16 -37.49 -33.42 -36.91
N LEU A 17 -37.25 -33.90 -38.13
CA LEU A 17 -36.30 -33.30 -39.06
C LEU A 17 -36.84 -31.92 -39.42
N PHE A 18 -36.59 -30.94 -38.56
CA PHE A 18 -36.71 -29.55 -38.93
C PHE A 18 -35.56 -29.25 -39.90
N LEU A 19 -35.81 -29.37 -41.21
CA LEU A 19 -35.04 -28.64 -42.20
C LEU A 19 -35.20 -27.15 -41.88
N ARG A 20 -34.27 -26.58 -41.11
CA ARG A 20 -34.10 -25.13 -41.06
C ARG A 20 -33.45 -24.73 -42.37
N ALA A 21 -34.24 -24.16 -43.27
CA ALA A 21 -33.69 -23.31 -44.32
C ALA A 21 -33.05 -22.11 -43.63
N GLU A 22 -31.73 -22.05 -43.61
CA GLU A 22 -31.00 -20.85 -43.21
C GLU A 22 -31.20 -19.84 -44.34
N ILE A 23 -32.20 -18.98 -44.19
CA ILE A 23 -32.37 -17.83 -45.07
C ILE A 23 -31.19 -16.91 -44.76
N GLU A 24 -30.14 -16.97 -45.58
CA GLU A 24 -29.16 -15.89 -45.65
C GLU A 24 -29.92 -14.62 -46.04
N ARG A 25 -30.34 -13.85 -45.04
CA ARG A 25 -30.84 -12.50 -45.29
C ARG A 25 -29.63 -11.69 -45.75
N LEU A 26 -29.52 -11.50 -47.06
CA LEU A 26 -28.60 -10.54 -47.63
C LEU A 26 -29.01 -9.17 -47.06
N ALA A 27 -28.21 -8.64 -46.14
CA ALA A 27 -28.47 -7.35 -45.52
C ALA A 27 -28.72 -6.33 -46.63
N THR A 28 -29.85 -5.62 -46.54
CA THR A 28 -30.21 -4.67 -47.58
C THR A 28 -29.16 -3.55 -47.64
N PRO A 29 -28.96 -2.90 -48.79
CA PRO A 29 -28.00 -1.81 -48.90
C PRO A 29 -28.19 -0.71 -47.83
N GLU A 30 -29.44 -0.49 -47.39
CA GLU A 30 -29.77 0.45 -46.31
C GLU A 30 -29.31 -0.03 -44.92
N GLU A 31 -29.49 -1.32 -44.59
CA GLU A 31 -28.99 -1.89 -43.33
C GLU A 31 -27.46 -1.84 -43.25
N GLN A 32 -26.78 -2.08 -44.38
CA GLN A 32 -25.32 -1.95 -44.46
C GLN A 32 -24.86 -0.50 -44.25
N GLN A 33 -25.59 0.48 -44.79
CA GLN A 33 -25.32 1.91 -44.57
C GLN A 33 -25.53 2.32 -43.11
N ILE A 34 -26.59 1.84 -42.46
CA ILE A 34 -26.86 2.10 -41.04
C ILE A 34 -25.74 1.54 -40.15
N ASN A 35 -25.34 0.28 -40.38
CA ASN A 35 -24.29 -0.38 -39.61
C ASN A 35 -22.92 0.32 -39.77
N ASN A 36 -22.59 0.76 -40.99
CA ASN A 36 -21.38 1.54 -41.26
C ASN A 36 -21.38 2.87 -40.52
N ARG A 37 -22.52 3.57 -40.51
CA ARG A 37 -22.68 4.84 -39.79
C ARG A 37 -22.55 4.65 -38.28
N GLN A 38 -23.11 3.56 -37.75
CA GLN A 38 -23.06 3.22 -36.32
C GLN A 38 -21.62 2.89 -35.88
N ARG A 39 -20.89 2.11 -36.68
CA ARG A 39 -19.45 1.84 -36.44
C ARG A 39 -18.60 3.11 -36.46
N GLN A 40 -18.85 4.02 -37.40
CA GLN A 40 -18.14 5.30 -37.45
C GLN A 40 -18.37 6.14 -36.19
N GLN A 41 -19.62 6.22 -35.72
CA GLN A 41 -19.94 6.92 -34.46
C GLN A 41 -19.26 6.27 -33.26
N GLN A 42 -19.26 4.93 -33.17
CA GLN A 42 -18.61 4.21 -32.08
C GLN A 42 -17.09 4.47 -32.04
N ASN A 43 -16.43 4.47 -33.20
CA ASN A 43 -15.00 4.72 -33.31
C ASN A 43 -14.64 6.16 -32.91
N ALA A 44 -15.47 7.14 -33.30
CA ALA A 44 -15.30 8.53 -32.91
C ALA A 44 -15.45 8.72 -31.38
N LEU A 45 -16.39 8.01 -30.76
CA LEU A 45 -16.57 8.03 -29.31
C LEU A 45 -15.40 7.37 -28.57
N ASN A 46 -14.92 6.22 -29.06
CA ASN A 46 -13.79 5.53 -28.44
C ASN A 46 -12.49 6.35 -28.51
N SER A 47 -12.28 7.09 -29.61
CA SER A 47 -11.11 7.95 -29.76
C SER A 47 -11.15 9.20 -28.86
N SER A 48 -12.33 9.77 -28.58
CA SER A 48 -12.46 10.88 -27.62
C SER A 48 -12.25 10.43 -26.17
N ILE A 49 -12.73 9.24 -25.80
CA ILE A 49 -12.48 8.63 -24.47
C ILE A 49 -10.98 8.38 -24.27
N GLN A 50 -10.29 7.80 -25.26
CA GLN A 50 -8.84 7.59 -25.17
C GLN A 50 -8.07 8.91 -25.05
N ALA A 51 -8.44 9.95 -25.81
CA ALA A 51 -7.78 11.26 -25.71
C ALA A 51 -7.93 11.91 -24.32
N GLN A 52 -9.02 11.63 -23.59
CA GLN A 52 -9.20 12.08 -22.20
C GLN A 52 -8.43 11.23 -21.18
N GLN A 53 -8.19 9.94 -21.47
CA GLN A 53 -7.56 9.00 -20.54
C GLN A 53 -6.02 9.02 -20.55
N VAL A 54 -5.36 9.57 -21.58
CA VAL A 54 -3.88 9.76 -21.58
C VAL A 54 -3.46 11.04 -20.81
N LYS A 55 -4.07 11.29 -19.66
CA LYS A 55 -3.38 12.05 -18.61
C LYS A 55 -2.59 11.04 -17.79
N SER A 56 -1.37 10.74 -18.25
CA SER A 56 -0.36 10.20 -17.36
C SER A 56 -0.38 11.06 -16.10
N PRO A 57 -0.53 10.50 -14.89
CA PRO A 57 -0.42 11.30 -13.68
C PRO A 57 0.96 11.94 -13.75
N ASP A 58 0.98 13.27 -13.85
CA ASP A 58 2.20 14.04 -13.73
C ASP A 58 2.67 13.81 -12.30
N ILE A 59 3.56 12.83 -12.12
CA ILE A 59 4.21 12.59 -10.84
C ILE A 59 5.17 13.75 -10.67
N HIS A 60 4.62 14.87 -10.24
CA HIS A 60 5.38 15.99 -9.76
C HIS A 60 6.00 15.54 -8.43
N LEU A 61 7.12 14.84 -8.53
CA LEU A 61 8.09 14.74 -7.44
C LEU A 61 8.53 16.18 -7.19
N GLN A 62 7.81 16.87 -6.32
CA GLN A 62 8.32 18.05 -5.66
C GLN A 62 9.60 17.58 -4.99
N SER A 63 10.72 17.82 -5.66
CA SER A 63 12.05 17.73 -5.06
C SER A 63 11.94 18.56 -3.79
N GLU A 64 11.91 17.87 -2.64
CA GLU A 64 11.84 18.49 -1.32
C GLU A 64 12.86 19.61 -1.33
N LYS A 65 12.35 20.84 -1.40
CA LYS A 65 13.12 22.07 -1.36
C LYS A 65 14.10 21.90 -0.21
N LEU A 66 15.39 21.69 -0.49
CA LEU A 66 16.45 21.29 0.45
C LEU A 66 16.17 21.84 1.84
N GLN A 67 15.37 21.10 2.62
CA GLN A 67 15.01 21.55 3.95
C GLN A 67 16.31 21.38 4.71
N SER A 68 16.86 22.47 5.22
CA SER A 68 18.18 22.50 5.87
C SER A 68 18.36 21.23 6.70
N ARG A 69 19.40 20.44 6.40
CA ARG A 69 19.74 19.24 7.19
C ARG A 69 20.17 19.62 8.60
N ASP A 70 20.64 20.85 8.74
CA ASP A 70 21.20 21.41 9.94
C ASP A 70 20.11 21.83 10.92
N PHE A 71 20.44 21.71 12.20
CA PHE A 71 19.57 22.11 13.29
C PHE A 71 19.44 23.65 13.33
N PRO A 72 18.21 24.20 13.48
CA PRO A 72 18.01 25.64 13.53
C PRO A 72 18.67 26.22 14.79
N ARG A 73 19.45 27.29 14.62
CA ARG A 73 20.18 27.91 15.75
C ARG A 73 19.30 28.84 16.59
N ASN A 74 18.42 29.60 15.94
CA ASN A 74 17.56 30.58 16.60
C ASN A 74 16.12 30.40 16.11
N GLU A 75 15.24 29.95 16.99
CA GLU A 75 13.79 29.89 16.74
C GLU A 75 13.08 30.95 17.59
N ALA A 76 12.13 31.70 17.00
CA ALA A 76 11.45 32.79 17.70
C ALA A 76 10.50 32.31 18.81
N GLN A 77 9.91 31.12 18.65
CA GLN A 77 9.06 30.46 19.65
C GLN A 77 9.61 29.05 19.87
N CYS A 78 10.30 28.85 21.00
CA CYS A 78 10.90 27.57 21.35
C CYS A 78 10.72 27.26 22.84
N PHE A 79 10.81 25.97 23.17
CA PHE A 79 10.71 25.47 24.54
C PHE A 79 12.06 24.90 24.99
N PRO A 80 12.46 25.08 26.26
CA PRO A 80 13.70 24.50 26.79
C PRO A 80 13.51 23.00 26.99
N ILE A 81 14.04 22.19 26.07
CA ILE A 81 13.99 20.74 26.13
C ILE A 81 15.26 20.21 26.79
N GLN A 82 15.09 19.36 27.78
CA GLN A 82 16.15 18.71 28.56
C GLN A 82 16.31 17.25 28.18
N GLN A 83 15.22 16.60 27.76
CA GLN A 83 15.20 15.18 27.42
C GLN A 83 14.26 14.90 26.26
N ILE A 84 14.65 13.96 25.40
CA ILE A 84 13.85 13.47 24.28
C ILE A 84 13.64 11.97 24.49
N VAL A 85 12.40 11.51 24.38
CA VAL A 85 12.04 10.10 24.58
C VAL A 85 11.20 9.63 23.40
N LEU A 86 11.47 8.42 22.89
CA LEU A 86 10.60 7.76 21.92
C LEU A 86 9.69 6.78 22.66
N THR A 87 8.39 6.80 22.39
CA THR A 87 7.39 5.84 22.88
C THR A 87 6.66 5.18 21.71
N ASP A 88 6.08 4.00 21.88
CA ASP A 88 5.19 3.41 20.86
C ASP A 88 3.76 3.96 21.04
N ILE A 89 3.03 4.09 19.93
CA ILE A 89 1.59 4.39 19.95
C ILE A 89 0.83 3.31 20.74
N HIS A 90 -0.14 3.73 21.55
CA HIS A 90 -0.97 2.88 22.41
C HIS A 90 -0.25 2.14 23.56
N ARG A 91 1.07 2.32 23.75
CA ARG A 91 1.83 1.62 24.81
C ARG A 91 1.56 2.16 26.21
N ASN A 92 1.20 3.44 26.33
CA ASN A 92 0.98 4.10 27.61
C ASN A 92 -0.51 4.13 28.02
N GLU A 93 -1.40 3.41 27.31
CA GLU A 93 -2.84 3.41 27.61
C GLU A 93 -3.17 2.86 29.00
N ALA A 94 -2.45 1.83 29.44
CA ALA A 94 -2.66 1.22 30.74
C ALA A 94 -2.22 2.13 31.91
N ASN A 95 -1.24 3.01 31.67
CA ASN A 95 -0.82 4.01 32.64
C ASN A 95 -0.22 5.23 31.91
N PRO A 96 -1.02 6.28 31.67
CA PRO A 96 -0.57 7.49 30.96
C PRO A 96 0.58 8.23 31.65
N SER A 97 0.78 8.01 32.95
CA SER A 97 1.86 8.62 33.74
C SER A 97 3.20 7.91 33.58
N LEU A 98 3.22 6.68 33.06
CA LEU A 98 4.44 5.91 32.80
C LEU A 98 4.77 5.93 31.31
N ILE A 99 5.82 6.68 30.95
CA ILE A 99 6.32 6.74 29.58
C ILE A 99 7.27 5.56 29.37
N GLN A 100 6.84 4.58 28.58
CA GLN A 100 7.67 3.44 28.23
C GLN A 100 8.50 3.71 26.97
N PRO A 101 9.82 3.51 27.01
CA PRO A 101 10.64 3.63 25.81
C PRO A 101 10.20 2.66 24.71
N SER A 102 10.16 3.17 23.49
CA SER A 102 9.94 2.38 22.27
C SER A 102 11.12 1.42 22.05
N ARG A 103 10.84 0.29 21.37
CA ARG A 103 11.89 -0.59 20.82
C ARG A 103 12.80 0.14 19.81
N PHE A 104 12.34 1.27 19.28
CA PHE A 104 13.05 2.12 18.33
C PHE A 104 13.86 3.23 19.00
N SER A 105 14.02 3.20 20.33
CA SER A 105 14.82 4.19 21.07
C SER A 105 16.24 4.36 20.55
N TRP A 106 16.84 3.31 19.97
CA TRP A 106 18.14 3.36 19.31
C TRP A 106 18.19 4.37 18.15
N ALA A 107 17.07 4.65 17.47
CA ALA A 107 17.01 5.58 16.35
C ALA A 107 17.22 7.05 16.80
N LEU A 108 17.02 7.36 18.09
CA LEU A 108 17.29 8.68 18.65
C LEU A 108 18.76 9.09 18.51
N SER A 109 19.69 8.13 18.46
CA SER A 109 21.12 8.40 18.22
C SER A 109 21.39 9.25 16.97
N ALA A 110 20.56 9.14 15.94
CA ALA A 110 20.71 9.91 14.70
C ALA A 110 20.47 11.41 14.86
N VAL A 111 19.81 11.83 15.94
CA VAL A 111 19.67 13.25 16.27
C VAL A 111 21.02 13.87 16.58
N TYR A 112 21.89 13.14 17.30
CA TYR A 112 23.17 13.63 17.79
C TYR A 112 24.33 13.38 16.82
N SER A 113 24.18 12.48 15.84
CA SER A 113 25.28 12.05 14.96
C SER A 113 25.85 13.16 14.07
N ALA A 114 25.08 14.21 13.80
CA ALA A 114 25.53 15.36 13.01
C ALA A 114 26.40 16.36 13.80
N GLY A 115 26.42 16.28 15.14
CA GLY A 115 27.22 17.15 16.01
C GLY A 115 26.76 18.62 16.09
N ASP A 116 25.65 18.98 15.46
CA ASP A 116 25.08 20.33 15.44
C ASP A 116 23.95 20.53 16.48
N PHE A 117 23.65 19.49 17.26
CA PHE A 117 22.61 19.48 18.27
C PHE A 117 23.06 18.72 19.53
N SER A 118 22.77 19.29 20.70
CA SER A 118 23.01 18.68 22.00
C SER A 118 21.96 19.17 23.00
N LEU A 119 21.55 18.32 23.94
CA LEU A 119 20.67 18.72 25.04
C LEU A 119 21.48 19.29 26.23
N PRO A 120 20.91 20.22 27.02
CA PRO A 120 19.60 20.86 26.81
C PRO A 120 19.64 21.88 25.65
N ALA A 121 18.52 22.05 24.96
CA ALA A 121 18.39 22.99 23.84
C ALA A 121 17.02 23.67 23.80
N CYS A 122 16.96 24.89 23.24
CA CYS A 122 15.67 25.52 22.91
C CYS A 122 15.20 25.00 21.56
N ILE A 123 14.06 24.31 21.54
CA ILE A 123 13.55 23.63 20.34
C ILE A 123 12.16 24.19 20.03
N GLY A 124 11.97 24.68 18.81
CA GLY A 124 10.67 25.08 18.28
C GLY A 124 10.19 24.09 17.22
N SER A 125 9.23 24.53 16.40
CA SER A 125 8.61 23.67 15.38
C SER A 125 9.59 23.25 14.29
N GLN A 126 10.56 24.10 13.93
CA GLN A 126 11.55 23.78 12.91
C GLN A 126 12.53 22.73 13.46
N GLY A 127 13.00 22.89 14.70
CA GLY A 127 13.86 21.93 15.37
C GLY A 127 13.18 20.56 15.51
N ILE A 128 11.92 20.52 15.93
CA ILE A 128 11.14 19.27 16.02
C ILE A 128 11.06 18.57 14.66
N ASN A 129 10.81 19.29 13.56
CA ASN A 129 10.77 18.68 12.23
C ASN A 129 12.12 18.09 11.81
N VAL A 130 13.24 18.75 12.15
CA VAL A 130 14.58 18.21 11.91
C VAL A 130 14.80 16.93 12.72
N LEU A 131 14.40 16.90 14.00
CA LEU A 131 14.49 15.71 14.86
C LEU A 131 13.69 14.54 14.26
N LEU A 132 12.42 14.77 13.93
CA LEU A 132 11.53 13.77 13.34
C LEU A 132 12.13 13.19 12.07
N ARG A 133 12.62 14.03 11.16
CA ARG A 133 13.24 13.59 9.91
C ARG A 133 14.52 12.78 10.13
N ARG A 134 15.40 13.19 11.06
CA ARG A 134 16.63 12.44 11.37
C ARG A 134 16.31 11.04 11.88
N ILE A 135 15.37 10.94 12.82
CA ILE A 135 14.93 9.66 13.37
C ILE A 135 14.24 8.83 12.29
N GLN A 136 13.34 9.44 11.50
CA GLN A 136 12.65 8.78 10.40
C GLN A 136 13.63 8.19 9.37
N ASN A 137 14.63 8.97 8.94
CA ASN A 137 15.65 8.51 8.02
C ASN A 137 16.47 7.38 8.64
N ARG A 138 16.78 7.46 9.93
CA ARG A 138 17.48 6.38 10.63
C ARG A 138 16.68 5.08 10.68
N LEU A 139 15.35 5.15 10.80
CA LEU A 139 14.48 3.97 10.71
C LEU A 139 14.46 3.39 9.30
N ILE A 140 14.39 4.25 8.28
CA ILE A 140 14.45 3.87 6.86
C ILE A 140 15.77 3.16 6.55
N ASP A 141 16.91 3.69 7.03
CA ASP A 141 18.24 3.09 6.85
C ASP A 141 18.28 1.64 7.34
N PHE A 142 17.54 1.32 8.40
CA PHE A 142 17.45 -0.02 9.00
C PHE A 142 16.33 -0.89 8.41
N GLY A 143 15.61 -0.40 7.40
CA GLY A 143 14.58 -1.13 6.65
C GLY A 143 13.15 -0.98 7.18
N TYR A 144 12.91 -0.14 8.18
CA TYR A 144 11.57 0.11 8.75
C TYR A 144 10.79 1.19 7.97
N ILE A 145 10.60 1.00 6.66
CA ILE A 145 10.07 2.04 5.76
C ILE A 145 8.61 2.44 6.04
N THR A 146 7.83 1.54 6.65
CA THR A 146 6.41 1.77 6.97
C THR A 146 6.21 2.27 8.40
N THR A 147 7.28 2.35 9.19
CA THR A 147 7.23 2.91 10.54
C THR A 147 7.36 4.42 10.47
N ARG A 148 6.51 5.14 11.21
CA ARG A 148 6.52 6.60 11.26
C ARG A 148 6.81 7.13 12.65
N VAL A 149 7.47 8.28 12.74
CA VAL A 149 7.65 9.01 14.00
C VAL A 149 6.86 10.31 13.91
N VAL A 150 6.06 10.58 14.94
CA VAL A 150 5.19 11.74 15.03
C VAL A 150 5.38 12.43 16.38
N VAL A 151 4.87 13.65 16.49
CA VAL A 151 4.76 14.38 17.75
C VAL A 151 3.27 14.57 18.04
N GLU A 152 2.82 14.10 19.20
CA GLU A 152 1.45 14.30 19.67
C GLU A 152 1.35 15.62 20.46
N PRO A 153 0.14 16.21 20.56
CA PRO A 153 -0.08 17.39 21.40
C PRO A 153 0.32 17.10 22.86
N GLN A 154 1.28 17.85 23.37
CA GLN A 154 1.84 17.65 24.71
C GLN A 154 2.29 18.97 25.33
N ASP A 155 2.43 19.00 26.67
CA ASP A 155 2.98 20.14 27.39
C ASP A 155 4.52 20.04 27.50
N LEU A 156 5.21 20.90 26.77
CA LEU A 156 6.67 20.96 26.72
C LEU A 156 7.30 21.75 27.88
N ARG A 157 6.49 22.33 28.79
CA ARG A 157 7.00 23.06 29.98
C ARG A 157 7.78 22.18 30.93
N SER A 158 7.49 20.87 30.94
CA SER A 158 8.23 19.87 31.71
C SER A 158 9.69 19.69 31.25
N GLY A 159 10.04 20.21 30.06
CA GLY A 159 11.34 20.00 29.43
C GLY A 159 11.51 18.60 28.82
N MET A 160 10.45 17.80 28.75
CA MET A 160 10.45 16.49 28.11
C MET A 160 9.71 16.56 26.77
N LEU A 161 10.41 16.21 25.69
CA LEU A 161 9.80 16.05 24.36
C LEU A 161 9.60 14.55 24.09
N ILE A 162 8.33 14.14 24.02
CA ILE A 162 7.94 12.77 23.71
C ILE A 162 7.64 12.69 22.22
N LEU A 163 8.32 11.77 21.54
CA LEU A 163 8.10 11.43 20.14
C LEU A 163 7.42 10.06 20.07
N THR A 164 6.29 9.98 19.37
CA THR A 164 5.49 8.76 19.29
C THR A 164 5.82 8.02 18.00
N VAL A 165 6.16 6.74 18.12
CA VAL A 165 6.48 5.84 17.01
C VAL A 165 5.24 5.02 16.69
N ILE A 166 4.88 5.02 15.41
CA ILE A 166 3.78 4.25 14.84
C ILE A 166 4.42 3.13 14.01
N PRO A 167 4.58 1.91 14.57
CA PRO A 167 5.17 0.79 13.85
C PRO A 167 4.28 0.33 12.70
N GLY A 168 4.84 0.25 11.51
CA GLY A 168 4.19 -0.41 10.37
C GLY A 168 4.19 -1.91 10.55
N ARG A 169 3.04 -2.56 10.37
CA ARG A 169 2.88 -4.01 10.55
C ARG A 169 2.46 -4.69 9.26
N VAL A 170 2.83 -5.96 9.12
CA VAL A 170 2.42 -6.81 8.01
C VAL A 170 0.92 -7.04 8.07
N GLY A 171 0.20 -6.61 7.02
CA GLY A 171 -1.24 -6.81 6.89
C GLY A 171 -1.58 -8.26 6.54
N HIS A 172 -1.42 -8.64 5.27
CA HIS A 172 -1.61 -10.01 4.79
C HIS A 172 -0.51 -10.34 3.79
N ILE A 173 -0.01 -11.58 3.82
CA ILE A 173 0.91 -12.09 2.82
C ILE A 173 0.12 -13.02 1.90
N GLN A 174 0.04 -12.68 0.62
CA GLN A 174 -0.72 -13.41 -0.39
C GLN A 174 0.21 -13.92 -1.48
N LEU A 175 0.13 -15.22 -1.77
CA LEU A 175 0.83 -15.81 -2.89
C LEU A 175 -0.04 -15.71 -4.14
N GLN A 176 0.46 -15.02 -5.16
CA GLN A 176 -0.21 -14.88 -6.46
C GLN A 176 0.68 -15.53 -7.53
N ASP A 177 0.49 -16.83 -7.73
CA ASP A 177 1.13 -17.58 -8.82
C ASP A 177 0.11 -17.79 -9.95
N HIS A 178 0.35 -17.15 -11.09
CA HIS A 178 -0.49 -17.25 -12.29
C HIS A 178 0.11 -18.17 -13.36
N SER A 179 1.11 -18.98 -12.99
CA SER A 179 1.79 -19.89 -13.91
C SER A 179 0.90 -21.09 -14.26
N SER A 180 1.00 -21.57 -15.50
CA SER A 180 0.27 -22.78 -15.95
C SER A 180 0.66 -24.04 -15.15
N ILE A 181 1.85 -24.04 -14.56
CA ILE A 181 2.33 -25.03 -13.61
C ILE A 181 2.79 -24.25 -12.37
N PRO A 182 2.21 -24.48 -11.18
CA PRO A 182 2.52 -23.70 -9.99
C PRO A 182 3.96 -23.98 -9.52
N PHE A 183 4.77 -22.93 -9.48
CA PHE A 183 6.15 -22.96 -8.98
C PHE A 183 6.21 -22.63 -7.49
N ALA A 184 5.29 -21.80 -7.00
CA ALA A 184 5.22 -21.41 -5.61
C ALA A 184 4.01 -22.01 -4.91
N THR A 185 4.23 -22.56 -3.71
CA THR A 185 3.15 -23.04 -2.83
C THR A 185 3.13 -22.25 -1.54
N ARG A 186 2.06 -22.40 -0.73
CA ARG A 186 2.01 -21.84 0.63
C ARG A 186 3.17 -22.34 1.50
N GLY A 187 3.62 -23.58 1.29
CA GLY A 187 4.80 -24.14 1.97
C GLY A 187 6.07 -23.40 1.55
N THR A 188 6.27 -23.17 0.26
CA THR A 188 7.39 -22.36 -0.27
C THR A 188 7.41 -20.96 0.36
N LEU A 189 6.25 -20.29 0.42
CA LEU A 189 6.11 -18.96 1.02
C LEU A 189 6.48 -18.96 2.50
N TRP A 190 6.05 -19.97 3.27
CA TRP A 190 6.38 -20.10 4.70
C TRP A 190 7.89 -20.24 4.95
N PHE A 191 8.62 -20.94 4.07
CA PHE A 191 10.07 -21.06 4.17
C PHE A 191 10.82 -19.84 3.63
N ALA A 192 10.24 -19.12 2.67
CA ALA A 192 10.86 -17.95 2.04
C ALA A 192 10.64 -16.65 2.82
N MET A 193 9.57 -16.54 3.61
CA MET A 193 9.20 -15.33 4.35
C MET A 193 9.57 -15.45 5.83
N PRO A 194 10.61 -14.75 6.31
CA PRO A 194 11.01 -14.76 7.72
C PRO A 194 10.08 -13.95 8.63
N MET A 195 8.99 -13.39 8.10
CA MET A 195 8.05 -12.52 8.79
C MET A 195 6.60 -12.99 8.64
N ALA A 196 5.81 -12.81 9.68
CA ALA A 196 4.41 -13.21 9.73
C ALA A 196 3.44 -12.02 9.75
N GLN A 197 2.17 -12.31 9.48
CA GLN A 197 1.08 -11.34 9.64
C GLN A 197 1.05 -10.76 11.06
N GLY A 198 0.90 -9.44 11.16
CA GLY A 198 0.87 -8.70 12.42
C GLY A 198 2.25 -8.35 12.98
N GLU A 199 3.34 -8.92 12.46
CA GLU A 199 4.70 -8.53 12.85
C GLU A 199 5.07 -7.16 12.29
N ILE A 200 6.10 -6.53 12.87
CA ILE A 200 6.62 -5.25 12.38
C ILE A 200 7.29 -5.50 11.03
N LEU A 201 6.92 -4.70 10.03
CA LEU A 201 7.46 -4.81 8.68
C LEU A 201 8.87 -4.21 8.63
N ASN A 202 9.84 -5.03 8.20
CA ASN A 202 11.17 -4.60 7.80
C ASN A 202 11.44 -5.09 6.38
N VAL A 203 11.92 -4.22 5.50
CA VAL A 203 12.22 -4.54 4.10
C VAL A 203 13.42 -5.47 3.95
N ARG A 204 14.32 -5.49 4.93
CA ARG A 204 15.47 -6.40 4.92
C ARG A 204 15.07 -7.87 5.11
N ASP A 205 13.83 -8.09 5.53
CA ASP A 205 13.22 -9.40 5.74
C ASP A 205 12.39 -9.85 4.51
N LEU A 206 12.30 -9.03 3.46
CA LEU A 206 11.64 -9.34 2.18
C LEU A 206 12.66 -9.85 1.14
#